data_AF-A0A7G8H592-F1
#
_entry.id   AF-A0A7G8H592-F1
#
_cell.length_a   1.000
_cell.length_b   1.000
_cell.length_c   1.000
_cell.angle_alpha   90.00
_cell.angle_beta   90.00
_cell.angle_gamma   90.00
#
_symmetry.space_group_name_H-M   'P 1'
#
loop_
_entity.id
_entity.type
_entity.pdbx_description
1 polymer ?
#
loop_
_entity_poly.entity_id
_entity_poly.type
_entity_poly.pdbx_seq_one_letter_code
_entity_poly.pdbx_strand_id
1 'polypeptide(L)'
;MLARCLSASLQGLEARPVVVEVDLAPGLPGVQLVGLPDKAIQESRERVRSAVRNSGFRGPLVRVVINLAPADLRKEGPSFDLPIALALLVARAARPPSTGGPLVRR
;
A
#
# COMPACT_ATOMS: atom_id res chain seq x y z
N MET A 1 7.09 9.16 2.13
CA MET A 1 6.09 10.15 1.68
C MET A 1 4.76 9.44 1.70
N LEU A 2 3.79 10.01 2.42
CA LEU A 2 2.51 9.39 2.73
C LEU A 2 1.51 9.61 1.59
N ALA A 3 0.91 8.53 1.09
CA ALA A 3 -0.26 8.58 0.22
C ALA A 3 -1.48 7.99 0.94
N ARG A 4 -2.66 8.48 0.61
CA ARG A 4 -3.92 8.07 1.25
C ARG A 4 -4.94 7.71 0.18
N CYS A 5 -5.74 6.68 0.43
CA CYS A 5 -6.86 6.28 -0.40
C CYS A 5 -8.05 5.95 0.51
N LEU A 6 -9.24 6.42 0.12
CA LEU A 6 -10.47 6.16 0.87
C LEU A 6 -10.99 4.76 0.53
N SER A 7 -11.53 4.08 1.54
CA SER A 7 -12.14 2.76 1.45
C SER A 7 -13.25 2.64 2.50
N ALA A 8 -13.88 1.47 2.57
CA ALA A 8 -14.80 1.11 3.64
C ALA A 8 -14.58 -0.35 4.07
N SER A 9 -14.79 -0.62 5.36
CA SER A 9 -14.96 -1.97 5.88
C SER A 9 -16.43 -2.25 6.08
N LEU A 10 -16.89 -3.45 5.74
CA LEU A 10 -18.23 -3.89 6.09
C LEU A 10 -18.24 -4.44 7.52
N GLN A 11 -19.23 -4.03 8.30
CA GLN A 11 -19.56 -4.61 9.60
C GLN A 11 -21.04 -4.97 9.60
N GLY A 12 -21.34 -6.25 9.42
CA GLY A 12 -22.70 -6.69 9.11
C GLY A 12 -23.16 -6.04 7.79
N LEU A 13 -24.17 -5.18 7.88
CA LEU A 13 -24.72 -4.42 6.74
C LEU A 13 -24.26 -2.97 6.68
N GLU A 14 -23.42 -2.53 7.63
CA GLU A 14 -22.95 -1.15 7.68
C GLU A 14 -21.57 -0.99 7.03
N ALA A 15 -21.43 0.04 6.19
CA ALA A 15 -20.14 0.45 5.66
C ALA A 15 -19.48 1.46 6.62
N ARG A 16 -18.37 1.06 7.23
CA ARG A 16 -17.55 1.91 8.10
C ARG A 16 -16.40 2.51 7.28
N PRO A 17 -16.23 3.85 7.28
CA PRO A 17 -15.17 4.48 6.49
C PRO A 17 -13.79 4.03 6.99
N VAL A 18 -12.90 3.72 6.05
CA VAL A 18 -11.51 3.35 6.32
C VAL A 18 -10.60 4.17 5.41
N VAL A 19 -9.50 4.68 5.96
CA VAL A 19 -8.45 5.30 5.18
C VAL A 19 -7.28 4.32 5.08
N VAL A 20 -6.90 3.99 3.84
CA VAL A 20 -5.70 3.24 3.54
C VAL A 20 -4.56 4.22 3.36
N GLU A 21 -3.54 4.11 4.19
CA GLU A 21 -2.38 5.00 4.16
C GLU A 21 -1.13 4.19 3.82
N VAL A 22 -0.39 4.62 2.82
CA VAL A 22 0.84 3.96 2.38
C VAL A 22 2.00 4.91 2.52
N ASP A 23 3.01 4.51 3.28
CA ASP A 23 4.28 5.20 3.38
C ASP A 23 5.42 4.33 2.83
N LEU A 24 6.32 4.99 2.09
CA LEU A 24 7.55 4.41 1.57
C LEU A 24 8.72 4.92 2.41
N ALA A 25 9.24 4.04 3.26
CA ALA A 25 10.34 4.34 4.18
C ALA A 25 11.67 3.73 3.69
N PRO A 26 12.83 4.35 3.98
CA PRO A 26 14.13 3.72 3.76
C PRO A 26 14.27 2.40 4.54
N GLY A 27 15.06 1.46 4.00
CA GLY A 27 15.34 0.18 4.65
C GLY A 27 15.15 -1.02 3.70
N LEU A 28 15.25 -2.22 4.27
CA LEU A 28 15.12 -3.47 3.52
C LEU A 28 13.74 -3.58 2.85
N PRO A 29 13.68 -4.09 1.60
CA PRO A 29 12.42 -4.33 0.91
C PRO A 29 11.50 -5.24 1.73
N GLY A 30 10.29 -4.76 1.97
CA GLY A 30 9.31 -5.48 2.77
C GLY A 30 8.00 -4.72 2.81
N VAL A 31 6.90 -5.42 3.09
CA VAL A 31 5.57 -4.80 3.25
C VAL A 31 5.06 -5.18 4.63
N GLN A 32 4.71 -4.16 5.41
CA GLN A 32 4.10 -4.29 6.73
C GLN A 32 2.66 -3.76 6.64
N LEU A 33 1.72 -4.51 7.20
CA LEU A 33 0.30 -4.16 7.20
C LEU A 33 -0.20 -4.07 8.65
N VAL A 34 -0.75 -2.91 9.02
CA VAL A 34 -1.19 -2.57 10.39
C VAL A 34 -2.59 -1.97 10.40
N GLY A 35 -3.24 -1.95 11.57
CA GLY A 35 -4.63 -1.49 11.72
C GLY A 35 -5.67 -2.62 11.77
N LEU A 36 -5.35 -3.68 12.51
CA LEU A 36 -6.21 -4.87 12.72
C LEU A 36 -6.78 -5.52 11.43
N PRO A 37 -5.92 -5.87 10.46
CA PRO A 37 -6.32 -6.63 9.28
C PRO A 37 -6.61 -8.10 9.60
N ASP A 38 -7.58 -8.69 8.91
CA ASP A 38 -7.78 -10.13 8.87
C ASP A 38 -6.79 -10.85 7.92
N LYS A 39 -6.94 -12.18 7.81
CA LYS A 39 -6.10 -12.99 6.93
C LYS A 39 -6.26 -12.64 5.45
N ALA A 40 -7.48 -12.33 4.99
CA ALA A 40 -7.74 -12.00 3.59
C ALA A 40 -7.01 -10.71 3.17
N ILE A 41 -6.94 -9.72 4.06
CA ILE A 41 -6.19 -8.48 3.87
C ILE A 41 -4.68 -8.72 3.96
N GLN A 42 -4.20 -9.61 4.84
CA GLN A 42 -2.77 -9.96 4.88
C GLN A 42 -2.30 -10.57 3.54
N GLU A 43 -3.16 -11.38 2.90
CA GLU A 43 -2.92 -11.94 1.57
C GLU A 43 -2.98 -10.88 0.45
N SER A 44 -3.62 -9.72 0.68
CA SER A 44 -3.62 -8.59 -0.27
C SER A 44 -2.22 -8.16 -0.66
N ARG A 45 -1.22 -8.33 0.21
CA ARG A 45 0.18 -8.01 -0.09
C ARG A 45 0.65 -8.69 -1.38
N GLU A 46 0.33 -9.97 -1.55
CA GLU A 46 0.78 -10.73 -2.72
C GLU A 46 -0.08 -10.43 -3.95
N ARG A 47 -1.41 -10.30 -3.76
CA ARG A 47 -2.34 -9.95 -4.83
C ARG A 47 -2.04 -8.58 -5.42
N VAL A 48 -1.83 -7.57 -4.57
CA VAL A 48 -1.48 -6.21 -4.98
C VAL A 48 -0.11 -6.19 -5.67
N ARG A 49 0.90 -6.88 -5.13
CA ARG A 49 2.22 -6.97 -5.76
C ARG A 49 2.10 -7.54 -7.18
N SER A 50 1.38 -8.64 -7.33
CA SER A 50 1.16 -9.30 -8.62
C SER A 50 0.38 -8.41 -9.59
N ALA A 51 -0.71 -7.78 -9.13
CA ALA A 51 -1.50 -6.87 -9.93
C ALA A 51 -0.68 -5.67 -10.44
N VAL A 52 0.03 -4.97 -9.54
CA VAL A 52 0.89 -3.83 -9.88
C VAL A 52 1.96 -4.23 -10.91
N ARG A 53 2.61 -5.40 -10.72
CA ARG A 53 3.60 -5.92 -11.67
C ARG A 53 2.99 -6.19 -13.05
N ASN A 54 1.84 -6.86 -13.08
CA ASN A 54 1.17 -7.24 -14.32
C ASN A 54 0.54 -6.03 -15.04
N SER A 55 0.31 -4.93 -14.33
CA SER A 55 -0.08 -3.63 -14.90
C SER A 55 1.10 -2.79 -15.43
N GLY A 56 2.32 -3.36 -15.50
CA GLY A 56 3.50 -2.69 -16.05
C GLY A 56 4.26 -1.79 -15.06
N PHE A 57 3.85 -1.76 -13.79
CA PHE A 57 4.54 -0.98 -12.77
C PHE A 57 5.56 -1.85 -12.01
N ARG A 58 6.72 -1.27 -11.70
CA ARG A 58 7.69 -1.92 -10.79
C ARG A 58 7.31 -1.62 -9.34
N GLY A 59 7.30 -2.66 -8.51
CA GLY A 59 7.13 -2.51 -7.07
C GLY A 59 8.32 -1.77 -6.43
N PRO A 60 8.11 -1.09 -5.30
CA PRO A 60 9.18 -0.38 -4.62
C PRO A 60 10.22 -1.34 -4.03
N LEU A 61 11.50 -0.99 -4.15
CA LEU A 61 12.63 -1.70 -3.53
C LEU A 61 12.97 -1.12 -2.13
N VAL A 62 11.95 -0.71 -1.39
CA VAL A 62 12.09 -0.11 -0.05
C VAL A 62 11.06 -0.69 0.90
N ARG A 63 11.12 -0.34 2.18
CA ARG A 63 10.10 -0.72 3.15
C ARG A 63 8.79 0.02 2.84
N VAL A 64 7.70 -0.74 2.72
CA VAL A 64 6.34 -0.24 2.54
C VAL A 64 5.57 -0.48 3.83
N VAL A 65 4.99 0.57 4.39
CA VAL A 65 4.08 0.47 5.54
C VAL A 65 2.68 0.83 5.06
N ILE A 66 1.74 -0.10 5.27
CA ILE A 66 0.33 0.05 4.93
C ILE A 66 -0.44 0.11 6.25
N ASN A 67 -1.06 1.26 6.53
CA ASN A 67 -1.90 1.48 7.69
C ASN A 67 -3.38 1.54 7.28
N LEU A 68 -4.24 0.84 8.02
CA LEU A 68 -5.69 0.87 7.85
C LEU A 68 -6.32 1.63 9.03
N ALA A 69 -6.71 2.89 8.81
CA ALA A 69 -7.32 3.73 9.85
C ALA A 69 -8.86 3.69 9.77
N PRO A 70 -9.59 3.63 10.89
CA PRO A 70 -9.09 3.76 12.26
C PRO A 70 -8.61 2.40 12.81
N ALA A 71 -7.60 2.41 13.69
CA ALA A 71 -6.84 1.20 14.07
C ALA A 71 -7.54 0.30 15.11
N ASP A 72 -8.60 0.78 15.74
CA ASP A 72 -9.47 0.08 16.70
C ASP A 72 -10.56 -0.77 16.02
N LEU A 73 -10.90 -0.44 14.78
CA LEU A 73 -11.89 -1.16 13.99
C LEU A 73 -11.21 -2.35 13.28
N ARG A 74 -11.71 -3.58 13.45
CA ARG A 74 -11.26 -4.73 12.63
C ARG A 74 -11.69 -4.54 11.17
N LYS A 75 -10.80 -4.88 10.23
CA LYS A 75 -11.09 -4.89 8.80
C LYS A 75 -11.02 -6.30 8.26
N GLU A 76 -12.00 -6.66 7.44
CA GLU A 76 -12.16 -8.02 6.93
C GLU A 76 -12.37 -8.04 5.41
N GLY A 77 -11.91 -9.11 4.78
CA GLY A 77 -12.14 -9.39 3.37
C GLY A 77 -11.18 -8.68 2.39
N PRO A 78 -11.27 -9.04 1.09
CA PRO A 78 -10.30 -8.64 0.08
C PRO A 78 -10.53 -7.24 -0.51
N SER A 79 -11.56 -6.50 -0.06
CA SER A 79 -11.96 -5.20 -0.63
C SER A 79 -10.89 -4.11 -0.51
N PHE A 80 -9.82 -4.36 0.24
CA PHE A 80 -8.70 -3.44 0.41
C PHE A 80 -7.63 -3.52 -0.69
N ASP A 81 -7.70 -4.51 -1.60
CA ASP A 81 -6.69 -4.69 -2.65
C ASP A 81 -6.52 -3.43 -3.53
N LEU A 82 -7.63 -2.90 -4.06
CA LEU A 82 -7.62 -1.73 -4.93
C LEU A 82 -7.12 -0.45 -4.21
N PRO A 83 -7.66 -0.04 -3.05
CA PRO A 83 -7.19 1.17 -2.38
C PRO A 83 -5.73 1.06 -1.92
N ILE A 84 -5.26 -0.13 -1.54
CA ILE A 84 -3.83 -0.36 -1.26
C ILE A 84 -2.99 -0.14 -2.52
N ALA A 85 -3.38 -0.73 -3.66
CA ALA A 85 -2.66 -0.59 -4.93
C ALA A 85 -2.59 0.89 -5.37
N LEU A 86 -3.70 1.62 -5.29
CA LEU A 86 -3.76 3.04 -5.66
C LEU A 86 -2.86 3.88 -4.76
N ALA A 87 -2.98 3.73 -3.44
CA ALA A 87 -2.13 4.46 -2.49
C ALA A 87 -0.64 4.15 -2.70
N LEU A 88 -0.29 2.89 -2.99
CA LEU A 88 1.08 2.48 -3.30
C LEU A 88 1.63 3.18 -4.56
N LEU A 89 0.85 3.22 -5.63
CA LEU A 89 1.24 3.86 -6.89
C LEU A 89 1.42 5.38 -6.72
N VAL A 90 0.51 6.02 -5.98
CA VAL A 90 0.59 7.45 -5.65
C VAL A 90 1.82 7.74 -4.78
N ALA A 91 2.08 6.95 -3.74
CA ALA A 91 3.25 7.13 -2.88
C ALA A 91 4.56 6.99 -3.67
N ARG A 92 4.59 6.08 -4.64
CA ARG A 92 5.73 5.90 -5.55
C ARG A 92 5.91 7.08 -6.49
N ALA A 93 4.83 7.59 -7.09
CA ALA A 93 4.87 8.70 -8.02
C ALA A 93 5.28 10.03 -7.34
N ALA A 94 4.89 10.20 -6.08
CA ALA A 94 5.19 11.41 -5.32
C ALA A 94 6.64 11.47 -4.80
N ARG A 95 7.37 10.35 -4.86
CA ARG A 95 8.79 10.32 -4.49
C ARG A 95 9.58 11.15 -5.52
N PRO A 96 10.44 12.10 -5.09
CA PRO A 96 11.28 12.82 -6.03
C PRO A 96 12.09 11.82 -6.86
N PRO A 97 12.33 12.09 -8.15
CA PRO A 97 13.20 11.24 -8.96
C PRO A 97 14.51 11.10 -8.21
N SER A 98 14.89 9.87 -7.87
CA SER A 98 16.17 9.60 -7.23
C SER A 98 17.25 10.17 -8.15
N THR A 99 17.91 11.23 -7.70
CA THR A 99 19.07 11.81 -8.38
C THR A 99 20.10 10.69 -8.53
N GLY A 100 20.11 10.03 -9.69
CA GLY A 100 21.19 9.14 -10.05
C GLY A 100 22.46 9.96 -10.03
N GLY A 101 23.47 9.52 -9.26
CA GLY A 101 24.82 10.05 -9.40
C GLY A 101 25.25 10.03 -10.87
N PRO A 102 26.17 10.91 -11.27
CA PRO A 102 26.46 11.16 -12.67
C PRO A 102 26.73 9.85 -13.40
N LEU A 103 25.95 9.59 -14.44
CA LEU A 103 26.21 8.57 -15.44
C LEU A 103 27.58 8.89 -16.05
N VAL A 104 28.64 8.27 -15.51
CA VAL A 104 29.95 8.24 -16.14
C VAL A 104 29.77 7.50 -17.46
N ARG A 105 29.55 8.26 -18.54
CA ARG A 105 29.71 7.77 -19.91
C ARG A 105 31.18 7.41 -20.08
N ARG A 106 31.46 6.12 -20.22
CA ARG A 106 32.70 5.63 -20.83
C ARG A 106 32.43 5.34 -22.29
#